data_AF-A0A0M6WXB0-F1
#
_entry.id   AF-A0A0M6WXB0-F1
#
_cell.length_a   1.000
_cell.length_b   1.000
_cell.length_c   1.000
_cell.angle_alpha   90.00
_cell.angle_beta   90.00
_cell.angle_gamma   90.00
#
_symmetry.space_group_name_H-M   'P 1'
#
loop_
_entity.id
_entity.type
_entity.pdbx_description
1 polymer ?
#
loop_
_entity_poly.entity_id
_entity_poly.type
_entity_poly.pdbx_seq_one_letter_code
_entity_poly.pdbx_strand_id
1 'polypeptide(L)'
;MKIMPDLTEVKKIASEANYNVLPVSLEMLSDFTTPIETMRILKNVSTHCYMLESAQANETWGRYTFLGFDPKLEITCINGEMKIGNLWC
;
A
#
# COMPACT_ATOMS: atom_id res chain seq x y z
N MET A 1 -14.25 -6.78 -12.26
CA MET A 1 -12.95 -6.55 -11.61
C MET A 1 -12.03 -7.70 -11.99
N LYS A 2 -10.89 -7.43 -12.59
CA LYS A 2 -9.91 -8.45 -12.99
C LYS A 2 -8.73 -8.37 -12.03
N ILE A 3 -8.48 -9.44 -11.29
CA ILE A 3 -7.30 -9.57 -10.43
C ILE A 3 -6.14 -10.05 -11.30
N MET A 4 -4.99 -9.40 -11.16
CA MET A 4 -3.76 -9.69 -11.91
C MET A 4 -2.55 -9.67 -10.97
N PRO A 5 -1.55 -10.53 -11.19
CA PRO A 5 -1.61 -11.71 -12.05
C PRO A 5 -2.63 -12.74 -11.52
N ASP A 6 -3.15 -13.58 -12.41
CA ASP A 6 -4.03 -14.68 -11.99
C ASP A 6 -3.25 -15.81 -11.31
N LEU A 7 -3.94 -16.78 -10.69
CA LEU A 7 -3.29 -17.86 -9.96
C LEU A 7 -2.32 -18.70 -10.83
N THR A 8 -2.63 -18.85 -12.12
CA THR A 8 -1.79 -19.62 -13.05
C THR A 8 -0.49 -18.85 -13.32
N GLU A 9 -0.60 -17.55 -13.59
CA GLU A 9 0.55 -16.65 -13.77
C GLU A 9 1.39 -16.55 -12.50
N VAL A 10 0.77 -16.41 -11.33
CA VAL A 10 1.46 -16.40 -10.02
C VAL A 10 2.31 -17.66 -9.86
N LYS A 11 1.74 -18.85 -10.11
CA LYS A 11 2.47 -20.12 -9.99
C LYS A 11 3.64 -20.21 -10.96
N LYS A 12 3.46 -19.71 -12.19
CA LYS A 12 4.53 -19.65 -13.18
C LYS A 12 5.67 -18.76 -12.72
N ILE A 13 5.39 -17.51 -12.33
CA ILE A 13 6.39 -16.55 -11.86
C ILE A 13 7.12 -17.08 -10.62
N ALA A 14 6.38 -17.67 -9.67
CA ALA A 14 6.96 -18.25 -8.46
C ALA A 14 7.92 -19.42 -8.75
N SER A 15 7.65 -20.21 -9.80
CA SER A 15 8.51 -21.34 -10.19
C SER A 15 9.89 -20.91 -10.72
N GLU A 16 10.02 -19.67 -11.19
CA GLU A 16 11.27 -19.10 -11.69
C GLU A 16 12.19 -18.63 -10.54
N ALA A 17 11.72 -18.67 -9.28
CA ALA A 17 12.47 -18.41 -8.04
C ALA A 17 13.26 -17.08 -7.98
N ASN A 18 12.91 -16.10 -8.80
CA ASN A 18 13.62 -14.82 -8.88
C ASN A 18 13.22 -13.81 -7.79
N TYR A 19 12.10 -14.02 -7.10
CA TYR A 19 11.52 -13.04 -6.16
C TYR A 19 10.90 -13.72 -4.93
N ASN A 20 11.02 -13.07 -3.78
CA ASN A 20 10.40 -13.53 -2.52
C ASN A 20 9.00 -12.95 -2.27
N VAL A 21 8.60 -11.93 -3.05
CA VAL A 21 7.32 -11.22 -2.91
C VAL A 21 6.75 -10.98 -4.30
N LEU A 22 5.47 -11.28 -4.48
CA LEU A 22 4.73 -11.08 -5.73
C LEU A 22 3.47 -10.27 -5.44
N PRO A 23 3.37 -9.02 -5.93
CA PRO A 23 2.18 -8.19 -5.73
C PRO A 23 1.03 -8.64 -6.62
N VAL A 24 -0.16 -8.73 -6.03
CA VAL A 24 -1.41 -8.98 -6.75
C VAL A 24 -2.26 -7.72 -6.66
N SER A 25 -2.76 -7.26 -7.79
CA SER A 25 -3.50 -6.02 -7.92
C SER A 25 -4.78 -6.21 -8.74
N LEU A 26 -5.65 -5.21 -8.66
CA LEU A 26 -6.77 -5.03 -9.56
C LEU A 26 -6.95 -3.54 -9.77
N GLU A 27 -7.50 -3.14 -10.91
CA GLU A 27 -7.84 -1.75 -11.20
C GLU A 27 -9.33 -1.52 -11.01
N MET A 28 -9.67 -0.35 -10.46
CA MET A 28 -11.05 0.10 -10.21
C MET A 28 -11.19 1.54 -10.68
N LEU A 29 -12.40 1.89 -11.15
CA LEU A 29 -12.76 3.28 -11.40
C LEU A 29 -12.79 4.03 -10.06
N SER A 30 -12.17 5.21 -9.99
CA SER A 30 -12.07 6.01 -8.76
C SER A 30 -12.86 7.32 -8.81
N ASP A 31 -13.59 7.60 -9.90
CA ASP A 31 -14.26 8.90 -10.12
C ASP A 31 -15.27 9.29 -9.04
N PHE A 32 -15.70 8.34 -8.21
CA PHE A 32 -16.64 8.55 -7.10
C PHE A 32 -15.96 8.77 -5.74
N THR A 33 -14.63 8.79 -5.66
CA THR A 33 -13.93 8.97 -4.39
C THR A 33 -12.62 9.75 -4.54
N THR A 34 -12.37 10.63 -3.58
CA THR A 34 -11.08 11.31 -3.42
C THR A 34 -10.11 10.47 -2.58
N PRO A 35 -8.79 10.68 -2.70
CA PRO A 35 -7.82 9.97 -1.85
C PRO A 35 -8.10 10.12 -0.35
N ILE A 36 -8.57 11.29 0.09
CA ILE A 36 -8.89 11.53 1.50
C ILE A 36 -10.14 10.79 1.98
N GLU A 37 -11.15 10.63 1.13
CA GLU A 37 -12.32 9.79 1.44
C GLU A 37 -11.94 8.31 1.50
N THR A 38 -11.10 7.85 0.58
CA THR A 38 -10.54 6.50 0.62
C THR A 38 -9.76 6.27 1.91
N MET A 39 -8.93 7.24 2.33
CA MET A 39 -8.21 7.18 3.60
C MET A 39 -9.14 7.08 4.81
N ARG A 40 -10.29 7.79 4.81
CA ARG A 40 -11.28 7.67 5.90
C ARG A 40 -11.86 6.26 5.98
N ILE A 41 -12.06 5.59 4.84
CA ILE A 41 -12.51 4.19 4.81
C ILE A 41 -11.42 3.28 5.39
N LEU A 42 -10.17 3.44 4.95
CA LEU A 42 -9.04 2.61 5.43
C LEU A 42 -8.80 2.75 6.94
N LYS A 43 -8.99 3.95 7.50
CA LYS A 43 -8.90 4.19 8.95
C LYS A 43 -9.95 3.46 9.79
N ASN A 44 -11.06 3.01 9.19
CA ASN A 44 -12.02 2.15 9.87
C ASN A 44 -11.56 0.69 9.93
N VAL A 45 -10.53 0.31 9.16
CA VAL A 45 -9.96 -1.04 9.11
C VAL A 45 -8.70 -1.15 9.98
N SER A 46 -7.84 -0.13 9.97
CA SER A 46 -6.59 -0.12 10.71
C SER A 46 -6.30 1.26 11.30
N THR A 47 -5.69 1.29 12.49
CA THR A 47 -5.12 2.51 13.08
C THR A 47 -3.79 2.90 12.44
N HIS A 48 -3.15 1.98 11.73
CA HIS A 48 -1.88 2.17 11.06
C HIS A 48 -2.11 2.36 9.56
N CYS A 49 -2.33 3.62 9.18
CA CYS A 49 -2.53 4.03 7.79
C CYS A 49 -1.57 5.16 7.42
N TYR A 50 -1.18 5.21 6.14
CA TYR A 50 -0.39 6.31 5.58
C TYR A 50 -0.95 6.76 4.24
N MET A 51 -0.77 8.04 3.94
CA MET A 51 -1.06 8.66 2.65
C MET A 51 0.16 9.44 2.20
N LEU A 52 0.67 9.13 1.01
CA LEU A 52 1.78 9.84 0.38
C LEU A 52 1.30 10.41 -0.93
N GLU A 53 1.17 11.73 -1.00
CA GLU A 53 0.70 12.45 -2.19
C GLU A 53 1.86 13.26 -2.77
N SER A 54 2.01 13.18 -4.09
CA SER A 54 2.99 14.02 -4.80
C SER A 54 2.47 15.45 -4.86
N ALA A 55 3.20 16.44 -4.34
CA ALA A 55 2.84 17.84 -4.50
C ALA A 55 3.96 18.55 -5.27
N GLN A 56 3.67 19.10 -6.45
CA GLN A 56 4.60 19.92 -7.21
C GLN A 56 4.08 21.35 -7.25
N ALA A 57 4.94 22.33 -6.93
CA ALA A 57 4.54 23.72 -6.69
C ALA A 57 3.83 24.41 -7.88
N ASN A 58 4.00 23.89 -9.10
CA ASN A 58 3.49 24.50 -10.33
C ASN A 58 2.60 23.55 -11.17
N GLU A 59 2.31 22.34 -10.70
CA GLU A 59 1.34 21.45 -11.34
C GLU A 59 0.15 21.28 -10.40
N THR A 60 -1.05 21.29 -10.98
CA THR A 60 -2.30 21.39 -10.24
C THR A 60 -2.42 20.26 -9.21
N TRP A 61 -2.02 19.03 -9.55
CA TRP A 61 -2.22 17.83 -8.73
C TRP A 61 -1.04 16.86 -8.95
N GLY A 62 -0.62 16.13 -7.91
CA GLY A 62 0.32 15.02 -8.07
C GLY A 62 -0.23 13.92 -8.95
N ARG A 63 0.61 13.31 -9.80
CA ARG A 63 0.17 12.21 -10.67
C ARG A 63 -0.29 10.97 -9.90
N TYR A 64 0.21 10.77 -8.67
CA TYR A 64 -0.07 9.59 -7.86
C TYR A 64 -0.21 9.92 -6.38
N THR A 65 -1.17 9.27 -5.74
CA THR A 65 -1.29 9.17 -4.28
C THR A 65 -1.17 7.70 -3.88
N PHE A 66 -0.29 7.40 -2.92
CA PHE A 66 -0.15 6.07 -2.35
C PHE A 66 -0.87 6.02 -1.01
N LEU A 67 -1.79 5.06 -0.88
CA LEU A 67 -2.55 4.80 0.33
C LEU A 67 -2.15 3.41 0.83
N GLY A 68 -1.79 3.30 2.11
CA GLY A 68 -1.48 2.02 2.74
C GLY A 68 -2.15 1.90 4.11
N PHE A 69 -2.49 0.67 4.47
CA PHE A 69 -3.12 0.32 5.73
C PHE A 69 -2.64 -1.07 6.17
N ASP A 70 -2.74 -1.34 7.46
CA ASP A 70 -2.40 -2.65 8.06
C ASP A 70 -1.01 -3.20 7.66
N PRO A 71 0.09 -2.45 7.91
CA PRO A 71 1.43 -2.96 7.62
C PRO A 71 1.75 -4.24 8.40
N LYS A 72 2.52 -5.15 7.80
CA LYS A 72 2.94 -6.39 8.49
C LYS A 72 4.05 -6.18 9.53
N LEU A 73 4.76 -5.06 9.46
CA LEU A 73 5.94 -4.80 10.26
C LEU A 73 6.11 -3.30 10.45
N GLU A 74 6.54 -2.90 11.65
CA GLU A 74 7.00 -1.55 11.95
C GLU A 74 8.43 -1.59 12.45
N ILE A 75 9.19 -0.56 12.09
CA ILE A 75 10.55 -0.34 12.54
C ILE A 75 10.63 1.09 13.09
N THR A 76 11.00 1.21 14.36
CA THR A 76 11.20 2.51 15.03
C THR A 76 12.60 2.61 15.61
N CYS A 77 13.13 3.83 15.74
CA CYS A 77 14.40 4.10 16.41
C CYS A 77 14.26 5.35 17.28
N ILE A 78 14.41 5.18 18.59
CA ILE A 78 14.30 6.27 19.57
C ILE A 78 15.53 6.21 20.47
N ASN A 79 16.27 7.32 20.59
CA ASN A 79 17.48 7.42 21.42
C ASN A 79 18.55 6.34 21.10
N GLY A 80 18.65 5.94 19.83
CA GLY A 80 19.58 4.89 19.39
C GLY A 80 19.10 3.46 19.67
N GLU A 81 17.92 3.28 20.27
CA GLU A 81 17.29 1.98 20.46
C GLU A 81 16.35 1.69 19.29
N MET A 82 16.68 0.65 18.51
CA MET A 82 15.85 0.18 17.40
C MET A 82 14.85 -0.87 17.90
N LYS A 83 13.57 -0.71 17.55
CA LYS A 83 12.51 -1.69 17.77
C LYS A 83 11.96 -2.16 16.44
N ILE A 84 11.87 -3.48 16.29
CA ILE A 84 11.33 -4.15 15.11
C ILE A 84 10.23 -5.08 15.63
N GLY A 85 9.02 -4.99 15.11
CA GLY A 85 7.95 -5.87 15.58
C GLY A 85 6.61 -5.64 14.91
N ASN A 86 5.65 -6.44 15.37
CA ASN A 86 4.25 -6.29 14.99
C ASN A 86 3.71 -4.98 15.53
N LEU A 87 2.82 -4.38 14.74
CA LEU A 87 2.03 -3.24 15.18
C LEU A 87 1.24 -3.63 16.43
N TRP A 88 1.32 -2.79 17.45
CA TRP A 88 0.53 -2.96 18.67
C TRP A 88 -0.93 -2.67 18.32
N CYS A 89 -1.69 -3.73 17.99
CA CYS A 89 -3.14 -3.73 17.85
C CYS A 89 -3.71 -4.77 18.81
#